data_AF-A0A7W8QI44-F1
#
_entry.id   AF-A0A7W8QI44-F1
#
_cell.length_a   1.000
_cell.length_b   1.000
_cell.length_c   1.000
_cell.angle_alpha   90.00
_cell.angle_beta   90.00
_cell.angle_gamma   90.00
#
_symmetry.space_group_name_H-M   'P 1'
#
loop_
_entity.id
_entity.type
_entity.pdbx_description
1 polymer ?
#
loop_
_entity_poly.entity_id
_entity_poly.type
_entity_poly.pdbx_seq_one_letter_code
_entity_poly.pdbx_strand_id
1 'polypeptide(L)'
;MIIDVSPEGLGEDSLVRVVAARLAVQAYAPRTWADLCLLAQERTRPPRELHVVGWSALVERRPKDAAGLLDLVEAVQEVRPGTVATFGDDLSGVTVLIELDEVEGEDDLHRLLKRELGFPDFYGRNWAAFWDTATGLVEMPGALRFTGWAGFAERLPEDARTLRSLLSDLADHGRDRGGALRPAVSYE
;
A
#
# COMPACT_ATOMS: atom_id res chain seq x y z
N MET A 1 -1.04 -1.82 3.92
CA MET A 1 -0.15 -0.93 3.15
C MET A 1 1.07 -1.66 2.58
N ILE A 2 1.31 -1.55 1.27
CA ILE A 2 2.50 -2.07 0.59
C ILE A 2 3.64 -1.03 0.60
N ILE A 3 4.85 -1.49 0.94
CA ILE A 3 6.12 -0.77 0.80
C ILE A 3 7.02 -1.61 -0.09
N ASP A 4 7.17 -1.19 -1.35
CA ASP A 4 8.10 -1.82 -2.28
C ASP A 4 9.51 -1.24 -2.07
N VAL A 5 10.43 -2.10 -1.66
CA VAL A 5 11.85 -1.78 -1.43
C VAL A 5 12.76 -2.46 -2.45
N SER A 6 12.20 -2.99 -3.53
CA SER A 6 12.97 -3.57 -4.64
C SER A 6 13.90 -2.53 -5.27
N PRO A 7 15.10 -2.93 -5.74
CA PRO A 7 16.03 -2.02 -6.41
C PRO A 7 15.44 -1.31 -7.63
N GLU A 8 14.51 -1.95 -8.33
CA GLU A 8 13.81 -1.40 -9.49
C GLU A 8 12.80 -0.31 -9.09
N GLY A 9 12.20 -0.44 -7.90
CA GLY A 9 11.28 0.55 -7.32
C GLY A 9 11.98 1.70 -6.58
N LEU A 10 13.22 1.50 -6.13
CA LEU A 10 14.04 2.50 -5.44
C LEU A 10 15.04 3.11 -6.43
N GLY A 11 14.71 4.26 -7.02
CA GLY A 11 15.67 5.05 -7.80
C GLY A 11 16.86 5.55 -6.97
N GLU A 12 17.52 6.64 -7.40
CA GLU A 12 18.63 7.25 -6.63
C GLU A 12 18.20 7.87 -5.28
N ASP A 13 16.89 7.89 -5.00
CA ASP A 13 16.33 8.47 -3.79
C ASP A 13 16.65 7.65 -2.52
N SER A 14 16.78 8.37 -1.40
CA SER A 14 16.90 7.74 -0.09
C SER A 14 15.65 6.92 0.25
N LEU A 15 15.82 5.64 0.61
CA LEU A 15 14.71 4.77 1.04
C LEU A 15 13.88 5.40 2.17
N VAL A 16 14.52 6.14 3.07
CA VAL A 16 13.86 6.92 4.12
C VAL A 16 12.79 7.85 3.54
N ARG A 17 13.07 8.54 2.42
CA ARG A 17 12.12 9.47 1.80
C ARG A 17 10.97 8.74 1.11
N VAL A 18 11.26 7.62 0.45
CA VAL A 18 10.24 6.77 -0.17
C VAL A 18 9.26 6.27 0.88
N VAL A 19 9.77 5.72 1.98
CA VAL A 19 8.95 5.20 3.06
C VAL A 19 8.19 6.33 3.78
N ALA A 20 8.83 7.49 4.00
CA ALA A 20 8.16 8.66 4.58
C ALA A 20 6.97 9.15 3.74
N ALA A 21 7.15 9.21 2.41
CA ALA A 21 6.08 9.59 1.49
C ALA A 21 4.90 8.60 1.56
N ARG A 22 5.19 7.29 1.63
CA ARG A 22 4.17 6.24 1.79
C ARG A 22 3.47 6.28 3.13
N LEU A 23 4.21 6.57 4.18
CA LEU A 23 3.65 6.87 5.47
C LEU A 23 3.00 8.26 5.54
N ALA A 24 2.86 9.02 4.45
CA ALA A 24 2.23 10.35 4.46
C ALA A 24 2.67 11.25 5.63
N VAL A 25 3.91 11.08 6.12
CA VAL A 25 4.50 11.87 7.20
C VAL A 25 5.32 12.96 6.55
N GLN A 26 4.67 14.12 6.32
CA GLN A 26 5.28 15.24 5.61
C GLN A 26 5.58 16.44 6.51
N ALA A 27 6.02 16.20 7.75
CA ALA A 27 6.72 17.23 8.51
C ALA A 27 8.22 17.06 8.27
N TYR A 28 8.83 17.95 7.47
CA TYR A 28 10.27 18.02 7.20
C TYR A 28 10.90 16.70 6.71
N ALA A 29 10.82 16.43 5.39
CA ALA A 29 11.43 15.30 4.67
C ALA A 29 12.56 14.58 5.47
N PRO A 30 12.23 13.50 6.20
CA PRO A 30 13.19 12.87 7.12
C PRO A 30 14.39 12.39 6.33
N ARG A 31 15.58 12.64 6.89
CA ARG A 31 16.84 12.26 6.25
C ARG A 31 17.42 10.99 6.86
N THR A 32 16.96 10.62 8.05
CA THR A 32 17.40 9.44 8.78
C THR A 32 16.22 8.56 9.19
N TRP A 33 16.50 7.28 9.44
CA TRP A 33 15.52 6.35 9.99
C TRP A 33 15.02 6.76 11.37
N ALA A 34 15.89 7.35 12.21
CA ALA A 34 15.51 7.86 13.53
C ALA A 34 14.46 8.97 13.43
N ASP A 35 14.65 9.94 12.53
CA ASP A 35 13.66 11.00 12.29
C ASP A 35 12.32 10.41 11.83
N LEU A 36 12.37 9.43 10.92
CA LEU A 36 11.19 8.77 10.40
C LEU A 36 10.44 7.97 11.47
N CYS A 37 11.14 7.30 12.40
CA CYS A 37 10.51 6.59 13.51
C CYS A 37 9.75 7.55 14.42
N LEU A 38 10.35 8.69 14.77
CA LEU A 38 9.69 9.74 15.56
C LEU A 38 8.43 10.26 14.86
N LEU A 39 8.53 10.57 13.56
CA LEU A 39 7.38 11.02 12.78
C LEU A 39 6.29 9.96 12.66
N ALA A 40 6.67 8.69 12.55
CA ALA A 40 5.73 7.58 12.52
C ALA A 40 4.99 7.44 13.86
N GLN A 41 5.67 7.69 14.98
CA GLN A 41 5.07 7.70 16.31
C GLN A 41 4.09 8.87 16.51
N GLU A 42 4.34 10.00 15.86
CA GLU A 42 3.44 11.16 15.89
C GLU A 42 2.20 10.99 14.99
N ARG A 43 2.12 9.92 14.18
CA ARG A 43 0.94 9.71 13.32
C ARG A 43 -0.30 9.44 14.15
N THR A 44 -1.34 10.18 13.82
CA THR A 44 -2.69 9.97 14.37
C THR A 44 -3.30 8.63 13.98
N ARG A 45 -2.91 8.05 12.84
CA ARG A 45 -3.44 6.76 12.33
C ARG A 45 -2.34 5.93 11.65
N PRO A 46 -1.58 5.12 12.41
CA PRO A 46 -0.62 4.19 11.84
C PRO A 46 -1.34 3.07 11.08
N PRO A 47 -0.75 2.48 10.03
CA PRO A 47 -1.38 1.39 9.28
C PRO A 47 -1.54 0.12 10.13
N ARG A 48 -2.63 -0.64 9.92
CA ARG A 48 -2.81 -1.97 10.57
C ARG A 48 -1.89 -3.03 10.01
N GLU A 49 -1.60 -2.94 8.72
CA GLU A 49 -0.82 -3.95 8.01
C GLU A 49 0.26 -3.24 7.19
N LEU A 50 1.50 -3.72 7.32
CA LEU A 50 2.68 -3.28 6.58
C LEU A 50 3.23 -4.49 5.82
N HIS A 51 3.26 -4.42 4.49
CA HIS A 51 3.81 -5.47 3.65
C HIS A 51 5.01 -4.92 2.90
N VAL A 52 6.19 -5.39 3.27
CA VAL A 52 7.46 -5.00 2.67
C VAL A 52 7.84 -6.05 1.63
N VAL A 53 8.02 -5.63 0.38
CA VAL A 53 8.43 -6.50 -0.74
C VAL A 53 9.78 -6.10 -1.32
N GLY A 54 10.52 -7.05 -1.87
CA GLY A 54 11.93 -6.88 -2.27
C GLY A 54 12.91 -6.97 -1.07
N TRP A 55 12.49 -7.60 0.02
CA TRP A 55 13.22 -7.62 1.29
C TRP A 55 14.61 -8.27 1.19
N SER A 56 14.73 -9.41 0.53
CA SER A 56 16.01 -10.14 0.43
C SER A 56 17.08 -9.29 -0.26
N ALA A 57 16.70 -8.62 -1.35
CA ALA A 57 17.59 -7.71 -2.08
C ALA A 57 18.00 -6.50 -1.23
N LEU A 58 17.07 -5.95 -0.43
CA LEU A 58 17.37 -4.86 0.49
C LEU A 58 18.38 -5.28 1.57
N VAL A 59 18.17 -6.44 2.20
CA VAL A 59 19.06 -6.97 3.24
C VAL A 59 20.46 -7.20 2.70
N GLU A 60 20.58 -7.76 1.50
CA GLU A 60 21.87 -8.02 0.86
C GLU A 60 22.60 -6.72 0.50
N ARG A 61 21.91 -5.76 -0.12
CA ARG A 61 22.55 -4.57 -0.73
C ARG A 61 22.66 -3.39 0.23
N ARG A 62 21.70 -3.25 1.14
CA ARG A 62 21.54 -2.10 2.05
C ARG A 62 21.11 -2.56 3.45
N PRO A 63 21.93 -3.38 4.16
CA PRO A 63 21.56 -3.95 5.46
C PRO A 63 21.25 -2.90 6.54
N LYS A 64 21.85 -1.70 6.45
CA LYS A 64 21.54 -0.58 7.36
C LYS A 64 20.13 -0.04 7.16
N ASP A 65 19.65 0.00 5.91
CA ASP A 65 18.30 0.43 5.61
C ASP A 65 17.28 -0.66 5.94
N ALA A 66 17.65 -1.93 5.78
CA ALA A 66 16.84 -3.04 6.30
C ALA A 66 16.66 -2.94 7.83
N ALA A 67 17.74 -2.71 8.58
CA ALA A 67 17.65 -2.50 10.02
C ALA A 67 16.75 -1.30 10.39
N GLY A 68 16.93 -0.16 9.72
CA GLY A 68 16.10 1.02 9.96
C GLY A 68 14.60 0.80 9.65
N LEU A 69 14.28 -0.04 8.66
CA LEU A 69 12.90 -0.42 8.36
C LEU A 69 12.29 -1.30 9.46
N LEU A 70 13.09 -2.17 10.10
CA LEU A 70 12.66 -2.94 11.27
C LEU A 70 12.39 -2.01 12.46
N ASP A 71 13.30 -1.07 12.75
CA ASP A 71 13.11 -0.06 13.80
C ASP A 71 11.82 0.75 13.57
N LEU A 72 11.54 1.12 12.32
CA LEU A 72 10.31 1.81 11.95
C LEU A 72 9.06 0.97 12.20
N VAL A 73 9.10 -0.33 11.90
CA VAL A 73 7.97 -1.23 12.18
C VAL A 73 7.71 -1.32 13.67
N GLU A 74 8.76 -1.42 14.50
CA GLU A 74 8.63 -1.39 15.95
C GLU A 74 7.99 -0.08 16.42
N ALA A 75 8.47 1.07 15.93
CA ALA A 75 7.91 2.39 16.25
C ALA A 75 6.42 2.51 15.86
N VAL A 76 6.01 1.93 14.73
CA VAL A 76 4.60 1.88 14.31
C VAL A 76 3.78 0.99 15.26
N GLN A 77 4.31 -0.16 15.66
CA GLN A 77 3.65 -1.10 16.57
C GLN A 77 3.49 -0.55 17.99
N GLU A 78 4.39 0.32 18.44
CA GLU A 78 4.26 1.03 19.72
C GLU A 78 3.01 1.92 19.74
N VAL A 79 2.72 2.61 18.64
CA VAL A 79 1.56 3.52 18.54
C VAL A 79 0.27 2.78 18.23
N ARG A 80 0.36 1.71 17.44
CA ARG A 80 -0.76 0.83 17.15
C ARG A 80 -0.41 -0.62 17.47
N PRO A 81 -0.55 -1.03 18.75
CA PRO A 81 -0.38 -2.42 19.14
C PRO A 81 -1.29 -3.33 18.29
N GLY A 82 -0.69 -4.36 17.69
CA GLY A 82 -1.38 -5.27 16.77
C GLY A 82 -1.18 -4.94 15.28
N THR A 83 -0.39 -3.92 14.92
CA THR A 83 0.07 -3.77 13.54
C THR A 83 0.87 -5.00 13.11
N VAL A 84 0.43 -5.64 12.04
CA VAL A 84 1.11 -6.81 11.45
C VAL A 84 2.09 -6.32 10.39
N ALA A 85 3.33 -6.79 10.45
CA ALA A 85 4.33 -6.55 9.43
C ALA A 85 4.76 -7.86 8.78
N THR A 86 4.80 -7.88 7.45
CA THR A 86 5.27 -9.03 6.67
C THR A 86 6.39 -8.60 5.75
N PHE A 87 7.41 -9.44 5.60
CA PHE A 87 8.57 -9.18 4.76
C PHE A 87 8.74 -10.34 3.78
N GLY A 88 8.84 -10.01 2.49
CA GLY A 88 8.97 -10.99 1.42
C GLY A 88 9.58 -10.38 0.17
N ASP A 89 9.64 -11.16 -0.90
CA ASP A 89 10.23 -10.72 -2.17
C ASP A 89 9.18 -10.40 -3.25
N ASP A 90 7.96 -10.94 -3.12
CA ASP A 90 6.88 -10.73 -4.06
C ASP A 90 5.53 -10.50 -3.36
N LEU A 91 4.52 -10.17 -4.15
CA LEU A 91 3.18 -9.83 -3.69
C LEU A 91 2.18 -11.00 -3.74
N SER A 92 2.58 -12.17 -4.25
CA SER A 92 1.68 -13.29 -4.55
C SER A 92 1.01 -13.90 -3.31
N GLY A 93 1.69 -13.88 -2.16
CA GLY A 93 1.16 -14.34 -0.87
C GLY A 93 0.58 -13.22 0.00
N VAL A 94 0.58 -11.97 -0.48
CA VAL A 94 0.21 -10.80 0.31
C VAL A 94 -1.30 -10.54 0.20
N THR A 95 -1.95 -10.39 1.35
CA THR A 95 -3.32 -9.86 1.45
C THR A 95 -3.25 -8.45 2.00
N VAL A 96 -3.80 -7.47 1.28
CA VAL A 96 -3.84 -6.08 1.74
C VAL A 96 -5.22 -5.73 2.29
N LEU A 97 -5.26 -5.29 3.55
CA LEU A 97 -6.44 -4.69 4.16
C LEU A 97 -6.64 -3.23 3.72
N ILE A 98 -7.88 -2.90 3.33
CA ILE A 98 -8.33 -1.55 2.97
C ILE A 98 -9.56 -1.19 3.82
N GLU A 99 -9.38 -0.27 4.77
CA GLU A 99 -10.45 0.19 5.68
C GLU A 99 -11.22 1.37 5.05
N LEU A 100 -12.52 1.18 4.79
CA LEU A 100 -13.36 2.16 4.07
C LEU A 100 -14.24 3.03 4.98
N ASP A 101 -14.18 2.82 6.29
CA ASP A 101 -15.06 3.47 7.28
C ASP A 101 -15.01 5.01 7.22
N GLU A 102 -13.87 5.58 6.86
CA GLU A 102 -13.61 7.02 6.85
C GLU A 102 -13.59 7.63 5.44
N VAL A 103 -13.95 6.85 4.43
CA VAL A 103 -14.03 7.35 3.05
C VAL A 103 -15.33 8.13 2.88
N GLU A 104 -15.21 9.44 2.66
CA GLU A 104 -16.32 10.37 2.48
C GLU A 104 -16.49 10.84 1.03
N GLY A 105 -15.50 10.60 0.16
CA GLY A 105 -15.60 10.87 -1.27
C GLY A 105 -14.59 10.12 -2.14
N GLU A 106 -14.75 10.25 -3.47
CA GLU A 106 -13.92 9.61 -4.49
C GLU A 106 -12.43 9.92 -4.34
N ASP A 107 -12.08 11.18 -4.06
CA ASP A 107 -10.68 11.59 -3.89
C ASP A 107 -10.04 10.98 -2.62
N ASP A 108 -10.81 10.81 -1.55
CA ASP A 108 -10.34 10.13 -0.33
C ASP A 108 -10.13 8.64 -0.59
N LEU A 109 -11.04 8.03 -1.37
CA LEU A 109 -10.88 6.65 -1.82
C LEU A 109 -9.61 6.49 -2.64
N HIS A 110 -9.35 7.36 -3.61
CA HIS A 110 -8.14 7.27 -4.43
C HIS A 110 -6.86 7.53 -3.64
N ARG A 111 -6.87 8.42 -2.64
CA ARG A 111 -5.74 8.58 -1.71
C ARG A 111 -5.50 7.31 -0.88
N LEU A 112 -6.58 6.70 -0.39
CA LEU A 112 -6.53 5.46 0.37
C LEU A 112 -5.96 4.33 -0.49
N LEU A 113 -6.50 4.11 -1.68
CA LEU A 113 -6.02 3.10 -2.62
C LEU A 113 -4.56 3.32 -3.00
N LYS A 114 -4.18 4.57 -3.33
CA LYS A 114 -2.80 4.91 -3.65
C LYS A 114 -1.85 4.51 -2.52
N ARG A 115 -2.22 4.87 -1.29
CA ARG A 115 -1.43 4.58 -0.09
C ARG A 115 -1.34 3.08 0.15
N GLU A 116 -2.47 2.39 0.26
CA GLU A 116 -2.51 0.98 0.67
C GLU A 116 -1.90 0.04 -0.36
N LEU A 117 -2.14 0.28 -1.65
CA LEU A 117 -1.63 -0.53 -2.75
C LEU A 117 -0.23 -0.11 -3.21
N GLY A 118 0.30 0.97 -2.65
CA GLY A 118 1.62 1.44 -2.99
C GLY A 118 1.76 1.94 -4.43
N PHE A 119 0.73 2.61 -4.96
CA PHE A 119 0.77 3.18 -6.31
C PHE A 119 1.80 4.31 -6.45
N PRO A 120 2.30 4.58 -7.67
CA PRO A 120 3.33 5.58 -7.91
C PRO A 120 2.85 7.01 -7.63
N ASP A 121 3.79 7.94 -7.48
CA ASP A 121 3.47 9.31 -7.09
C ASP A 121 2.63 10.06 -8.11
N PHE A 122 2.85 9.78 -9.40
CA PHE A 122 2.11 10.33 -10.53
C PHE A 122 0.72 9.70 -10.74
N TYR A 123 0.25 8.85 -9.83
CA TYR A 123 -1.09 8.29 -9.88
C TYR A 123 -2.16 9.39 -9.95
N GLY A 124 -2.94 9.41 -11.04
CA GLY A 124 -3.86 10.48 -11.39
C GLY A 124 -5.13 10.60 -10.54
N ARG A 125 -5.34 9.69 -9.57
CA ARG A 125 -6.49 9.69 -8.64
C ARG A 125 -7.85 9.78 -9.33
N ASN A 126 -8.05 8.93 -10.33
CA ASN A 126 -9.33 8.72 -11.00
C ASN A 126 -9.43 7.25 -11.44
N TRP A 127 -10.61 6.81 -11.87
CA TRP A 127 -10.87 5.42 -12.25
C TRP A 127 -10.05 4.91 -13.44
N ALA A 128 -9.79 5.76 -14.45
CA ALA A 128 -8.93 5.38 -15.57
C ALA A 128 -7.48 5.16 -15.10
N ALA A 129 -6.96 6.07 -14.28
CA ALA A 129 -5.65 5.93 -13.68
C ALA A 129 -5.56 4.70 -12.77
N PHE A 130 -6.64 4.35 -12.04
CA PHE A 130 -6.70 3.12 -11.24
C PHE A 130 -6.50 1.90 -12.13
N TRP A 131 -7.28 1.80 -13.21
CA TRP A 131 -7.22 0.68 -14.13
C TRP A 131 -5.84 0.55 -14.79
N ASP A 132 -5.31 1.64 -15.34
CA ASP A 132 -3.98 1.64 -15.98
C ASP A 132 -2.89 1.22 -15.01
N THR A 133 -2.96 1.71 -13.77
CA THR A 133 -1.97 1.39 -12.74
C THR A 133 -2.03 -0.08 -12.36
N ALA A 134 -3.22 -0.57 -12.01
CA ALA A 134 -3.43 -1.94 -11.53
C ALA A 134 -3.21 -3.01 -12.60
N THR A 135 -3.37 -2.67 -13.89
CA THR A 135 -3.20 -3.64 -14.98
C THR A 135 -1.82 -3.63 -15.62
N GLY A 136 -1.06 -2.54 -15.53
CA GLY A 136 0.16 -2.38 -16.31
C GLY A 136 1.32 -1.64 -15.67
N LEU A 137 1.15 -0.98 -14.53
CA LEU A 137 2.23 -0.19 -13.92
C LEU A 137 2.77 -0.76 -12.61
N VAL A 138 1.95 -1.50 -11.86
CA VAL A 138 2.35 -2.12 -10.60
C VAL A 138 1.96 -3.59 -10.58
N GLU A 139 2.69 -4.37 -9.78
CA GLU A 139 2.24 -5.70 -9.38
C GLU A 139 1.12 -5.57 -8.33
N MET A 140 0.09 -6.40 -8.46
CA MET A 140 -1.04 -6.41 -7.53
C MET A 140 -0.84 -7.52 -6.48
N PRO A 141 -1.28 -7.30 -5.22
CA PRO A 141 -1.25 -8.33 -4.18
C PRO A 141 -2.07 -9.57 -4.55
N GLY A 142 -1.74 -10.70 -3.92
CA GLY A 142 -2.49 -11.95 -4.06
C GLY A 142 -3.93 -11.87 -3.55
N ALA A 143 -4.23 -10.96 -2.62
CA ALA A 143 -5.59 -10.65 -2.21
C ALA A 143 -5.80 -9.22 -1.72
N LEU A 144 -7.04 -8.75 -1.82
CA LEU A 144 -7.54 -7.48 -1.30
C LEU A 144 -8.73 -7.75 -0.39
N ARG A 145 -8.66 -7.20 0.82
CA ARG A 145 -9.75 -7.29 1.81
C ARG A 145 -10.25 -5.90 2.14
N PHE A 146 -11.49 -5.61 1.77
CA PHE A 146 -12.15 -4.34 2.07
C PHE A 146 -13.01 -4.50 3.32
N THR A 147 -12.80 -3.67 4.33
CA THR A 147 -13.67 -3.62 5.53
C THR A 147 -14.46 -2.33 5.59
N GLY A 148 -15.65 -2.38 6.18
CA GLY A 148 -16.56 -1.23 6.24
C GLY A 148 -17.30 -1.02 4.91
N TRP A 149 -17.37 -2.07 4.07
CA TRP A 149 -17.89 -1.99 2.71
C TRP A 149 -19.36 -1.58 2.68
N ALA A 150 -20.19 -2.15 3.56
CA ALA A 150 -21.61 -1.84 3.59
C ALA A 150 -21.87 -0.34 3.81
N GLY A 151 -21.23 0.25 4.82
CA GLY A 151 -21.35 1.68 5.08
C GLY A 151 -20.78 2.54 3.96
N PHE A 152 -19.66 2.13 3.37
CA PHE A 152 -19.08 2.82 2.20
C PHE A 152 -20.02 2.79 1.00
N ALA A 153 -20.62 1.65 0.68
CA ALA A 153 -21.54 1.49 -0.44
C ALA A 153 -22.86 2.27 -0.25
N GLU A 154 -23.28 2.49 1.00
CA GLU A 154 -24.40 3.38 1.32
C GLU A 154 -24.02 4.86 1.14
N ARG A 155 -22.81 5.26 1.57
CA ARG A 155 -22.32 6.64 1.44
C ARG A 155 -22.02 7.03 -0.01
N LEU A 156 -21.35 6.14 -0.74
CA LEU A 156 -20.79 6.37 -2.08
C LEU A 156 -21.18 5.23 -3.04
N PRO A 157 -22.46 5.12 -3.41
CA PRO A 157 -22.97 3.97 -4.15
C PRO A 157 -22.39 3.85 -5.56
N GLU A 158 -22.13 4.96 -6.26
CA GLU A 158 -21.56 4.92 -7.61
C GLU A 158 -20.08 4.51 -7.58
N ASP A 159 -19.30 5.03 -6.64
CA ASP A 159 -17.90 4.67 -6.45
C ASP A 159 -17.76 3.20 -6.05
N ALA A 160 -18.63 2.71 -5.16
CA ALA A 160 -18.64 1.31 -4.76
C ALA A 160 -18.95 0.36 -5.93
N ARG A 161 -19.91 0.72 -6.80
CA ARG A 161 -20.19 -0.05 -8.02
C ARG A 161 -19.02 -0.03 -8.99
N THR A 162 -18.43 1.14 -9.20
CA THR A 162 -17.29 1.31 -10.11
C THR A 162 -16.08 0.51 -9.65
N LEU A 163 -15.69 0.65 -8.37
CA LEU A 163 -14.59 -0.10 -7.77
C LEU A 163 -14.83 -1.61 -7.87
N ARG A 164 -16.04 -2.07 -7.54
CA ARG A 164 -16.36 -3.50 -7.63
C ARG A 164 -16.31 -4.03 -9.06
N SER A 165 -16.82 -3.24 -10.02
CA SER A 165 -16.74 -3.60 -11.45
C SER A 165 -15.29 -3.71 -11.88
N LEU A 166 -14.47 -2.69 -11.62
CA LEU A 166 -13.05 -2.68 -12.01
C LEU A 166 -12.26 -3.82 -11.36
N LEU A 167 -12.53 -4.16 -10.11
CA LEU A 167 -11.88 -5.29 -9.45
C LEU A 167 -12.32 -6.64 -10.02
N SER A 168 -13.59 -6.77 -10.42
CA SER A 168 -14.08 -7.96 -11.14
C SER A 168 -13.42 -8.07 -12.51
N ASP A 169 -13.38 -6.97 -13.26
CA ASP A 169 -12.75 -6.92 -14.58
C ASP A 169 -11.25 -7.21 -14.49
N LEU A 170 -10.58 -6.75 -13.42
CA LEU A 170 -9.17 -7.02 -13.18
C LEU A 170 -8.92 -8.53 -12.93
N ALA A 171 -9.82 -9.19 -12.20
CA ALA A 171 -9.76 -10.63 -11.98
C ALA A 171 -9.95 -11.42 -13.28
N ASP A 172 -10.80 -10.95 -14.18
CA ASP A 172 -11.05 -11.60 -15.48
C ASP A 172 -9.96 -11.30 -16.52
N HIS A 173 -9.45 -10.06 -16.58
CA HIS A 173 -8.39 -9.63 -17.49
C HIS A 173 -7.07 -10.42 -17.31
N GLY A 174 -6.82 -10.96 -16.12
CA GLY A 174 -5.66 -11.84 -15.87
C GLY A 174 -5.73 -13.21 -16.54
N ARG A 175 -6.94 -13.77 -16.72
CA ARG A 175 -7.12 -15.14 -17.25
C ARG A 175 -6.73 -15.26 -18.73
N ASP A 176 -6.87 -14.19 -19.50
CA ASP A 176 -6.69 -14.22 -20.96
C ASP A 176 -5.22 -14.10 -21.43
N ARG A 177 -4.28 -13.73 -20.55
CA ARG A 177 -2.87 -13.49 -20.92
C ARG A 177 -1.86 -14.46 -20.31
N GLY A 178 -2.30 -15.51 -19.61
CA GLY A 178 -1.38 -16.43 -18.92
C GLY A 178 -0.48 -15.76 -17.87
N GLY A 179 -0.88 -14.58 -17.37
CA GLY A 179 -0.11 -13.72 -16.48
C GLY A 179 -0.46 -13.92 -14.99
N ALA A 180 0.38 -13.35 -14.13
CA ALA A 180 0.42 -13.47 -12.66
C ALA A 180 -0.96 -13.54 -11.95
N LEU A 181 -0.99 -14.31 -10.85
CA LEU A 181 -2.14 -14.46 -9.94
C LEU A 181 -2.74 -13.08 -9.62
N ARG A 182 -4.01 -12.88 -10.01
CA ARG A 182 -4.75 -11.64 -9.74
C ARG A 182 -5.35 -11.69 -8.34
N PRO A 183 -5.53 -10.53 -7.67
CA PRO A 183 -6.00 -10.50 -6.29
C PRO A 183 -7.34 -11.20 -6.14
N ALA A 184 -7.43 -12.15 -5.21
CA ALA A 184 -8.72 -12.53 -4.64
C ALA A 184 -9.30 -11.32 -3.90
N VAL A 185 -10.60 -11.05 -4.04
CA VAL A 185 -11.21 -9.87 -3.42
C VAL A 185 -12.33 -10.28 -2.47
N SER A 186 -12.30 -9.75 -1.25
CA SER A 186 -13.38 -9.86 -0.27
C SER A 186 -13.90 -8.50 0.17
N TYR A 187 -15.19 -8.46 0.49
CA TYR A 187 -15.91 -7.27 0.95
C TYR A 187 -16.60 -7.61 2.27
N GLU A 188 -16.15 -7.00 3.36
CA GLU A 188 -16.61 -7.20 4.75
C GLU A 188 -17.36 -5.97 5.27
#